data_AF-A0ABD0LD73-F1
#
_entry.id   AF-A0ABD0LD73-F1
#
_cell.length_a   1.000
_cell.length_b   1.000
_cell.length_c   1.000
_cell.angle_alpha   90.00
_cell.angle_beta   90.00
_cell.angle_gamma   90.00
#
_symmetry.space_group_name_H-M   'P 1'
#
loop_
_entity.id
_entity.type
_entity.pdbx_description
1 polymer ?
#
loop_
_entity_poly.entity_id
_entity_poly.type
_entity_poly.pdbx_seq_one_letter_code
_entity_poly.pdbx_strand_id
1 'polypeptide(L)'
;MASVESQQHFFEGTEKLLEVWFTSSDGTDRDLRTIERKDLDALLKLVKCEIISCTSSKEMDAYVLSESSMFVTKDRFILKTCGTTTLLAAVDGLLKLVKEKVGYDMVMDIFYSRKNFSRPELQHGVHQNFENEVQHLDTLFPNGSAYTLGRINRDCWYLYTLDDEGVSHPDQTFELLMWDMCPEKMKIFTKEVCQTGPEASQKSGIVDIIPGMKI
;
A
#
# COMPACT_ATOMS: atom_id res chain seq x y z
N MET A 1 -43.69 -1.20 -16.92
CA MET A 1 -42.50 -1.98 -16.50
C MET A 1 -41.29 -1.09 -16.73
N ALA A 2 -40.87 -0.36 -15.71
CA ALA A 2 -39.61 0.37 -15.75
C ALA A 2 -38.55 -0.56 -15.18
N SER A 3 -37.59 -0.95 -16.02
CA SER A 3 -36.41 -1.71 -15.63
C SER A 3 -35.63 -0.90 -14.61
N VAL A 4 -35.48 -1.44 -13.41
CA VAL A 4 -34.52 -0.95 -12.43
C VAL A 4 -33.14 -1.19 -13.02
N GLU A 5 -32.53 -0.15 -13.60
CA GLU A 5 -31.10 -0.15 -13.86
C GLU A 5 -30.41 -0.35 -12.51
N SER A 6 -29.83 -1.53 -12.31
CA SER A 6 -28.89 -1.75 -11.22
C SER A 6 -27.75 -0.74 -11.41
N GLN A 7 -27.70 0.31 -10.59
CA GLN A 7 -26.51 1.14 -10.49
C GLN A 7 -25.34 0.20 -10.19
N GLN A 8 -24.47 -0.03 -11.18
CA GLN A 8 -23.25 -0.78 -10.97
C GLN A 8 -22.41 0.02 -9.97
N HIS A 9 -22.34 -0.46 -8.73
CA HIS A 9 -21.37 0.02 -7.76
C HIS A 9 -19.97 -0.29 -8.31
N PHE A 10 -19.24 0.74 -8.70
CA PHE A 10 -17.85 0.62 -9.16
C PHE A 10 -16.92 0.69 -7.95
N PHE A 11 -15.97 -0.24 -7.89
CA PHE A 11 -14.87 -0.23 -6.93
C PHE A 11 -13.55 -0.25 -7.69
N GLU A 12 -12.66 0.68 -7.37
CA GLU A 12 -11.32 0.70 -7.96
C GLU A 12 -10.43 -0.31 -7.22
N GLY A 13 -10.23 -1.48 -7.82
CA GLY A 13 -9.34 -2.50 -7.27
C GLY A 13 -7.85 -2.21 -7.45
N THR A 14 -7.49 -1.21 -8.26
CA THR A 14 -6.10 -0.82 -8.47
C THR A 14 -5.53 -0.22 -7.19
N GLU A 15 -4.45 -0.83 -6.70
CA GLU A 15 -3.79 -0.43 -5.46
C GLU A 15 -2.82 0.73 -5.68
N LYS A 16 -2.70 1.56 -4.65
CA LYS A 16 -1.63 2.54 -4.42
C LYS A 16 -0.69 1.92 -3.39
N LEU A 17 0.59 1.81 -3.72
CA LEU A 17 1.62 1.28 -2.84
C LEU A 17 2.55 2.41 -2.42
N LEU A 18 2.80 2.50 -1.12
CA LEU A 18 3.84 3.34 -0.53
C LEU A 18 4.77 2.45 0.27
N GLU A 19 6.05 2.54 -0.05
CA GLU A 19 7.14 1.94 0.72
C GLU A 19 8.13 3.04 1.09
N VAL A 20 8.48 3.15 2.36
CA VAL A 20 9.42 4.17 2.85
C VAL A 20 10.46 3.50 3.73
N TRP A 21 11.72 3.79 3.44
CA TRP A 21 12.88 3.34 4.19
C TRP A 21 13.45 4.50 5.01
N PHE A 22 13.67 4.26 6.29
CA PHE A 22 14.07 5.27 7.25
C PHE A 22 15.45 4.99 7.81
N THR A 23 16.16 6.07 8.15
CA THR A 23 17.43 5.99 8.87
C THR A 23 17.61 7.21 9.78
N SER A 24 18.72 7.21 10.51
CA SER A 24 19.08 8.24 11.47
C SER A 24 20.41 8.88 11.05
N SER A 25 20.48 10.21 11.04
CA SER A 25 21.69 10.96 10.67
C SER A 25 22.87 10.69 11.59
N ASP A 26 22.59 10.30 12.84
CA ASP A 26 23.57 9.90 13.85
C ASP A 26 24.01 8.42 13.75
N GLY A 27 23.44 7.64 12.82
CA GLY A 27 23.68 6.20 12.68
C GLY A 27 23.13 5.36 13.83
N THR A 28 22.32 5.93 14.72
CA THR A 28 21.71 5.21 15.84
C THR A 28 20.73 4.17 15.32
N ASP A 29 20.87 2.96 15.83
CA ASP A 29 19.96 1.88 15.52
C ASP A 29 18.61 2.07 16.23
N ARG A 30 17.52 2.10 15.46
CA ARG A 30 16.15 2.30 15.97
C ARG A 30 15.22 1.24 15.39
N ASP A 31 13.94 1.32 15.71
CA ASP A 31 12.96 0.31 15.29
C ASP A 31 11.56 0.92 15.18
N LEU A 32 11.01 0.99 13.96
CA LEU A 32 9.67 1.51 13.68
C LEU A 32 8.57 0.73 14.38
N ARG A 33 8.81 -0.54 14.73
CA ARG A 33 7.83 -1.39 15.44
C ARG A 33 7.60 -0.95 16.89
N THR A 34 8.40 0.00 17.37
CA THR A 34 8.17 0.66 18.67
C THR A 34 7.02 1.68 18.64
N ILE A 35 6.54 2.06 17.44
CA ILE A 35 5.38 2.95 17.30
C ILE A 35 4.16 2.27 17.90
N GLU A 36 3.51 2.95 18.84
CA GLU A 36 2.33 2.42 19.51
C GLU A 36 1.14 2.31 18.55
N ARG A 37 0.33 1.25 18.74
CA ARG A 37 -0.88 1.01 17.94
C ARG A 37 -1.79 2.24 17.79
N LYS A 38 -1.95 3.02 18.88
CA LYS A 38 -2.81 4.22 18.88
C LYS A 38 -2.32 5.30 17.90
N ASP A 39 -1.01 5.39 17.69
CA ASP A 39 -0.40 6.36 16.78
C ASP A 39 -0.54 5.88 15.33
N LEU A 40 -0.41 4.57 15.08
CA LEU A 40 -0.73 3.96 13.79
C LEU A 40 -2.21 4.13 13.42
N ASP A 41 -3.12 3.92 14.37
CA ASP A 41 -4.56 4.15 14.15
C ASP A 41 -4.84 5.63 13.82
N ALA A 42 -4.13 6.57 14.45
CA ALA A 42 -4.26 8.00 14.15
C ALA A 42 -3.76 8.33 12.74
N LEU A 43 -2.63 7.75 12.32
CA LEU A 43 -2.11 7.90 10.96
C LEU A 43 -3.09 7.34 9.92
N LEU A 44 -3.60 6.13 10.12
CA LEU A 44 -4.48 5.46 9.17
C LEU A 44 -5.86 6.13 9.04
N LYS A 45 -6.32 6.83 10.08
CA LYS A 45 -7.53 7.68 9.99
C LYS A 45 -7.40 8.80 8.97
N LEU A 46 -6.19 9.32 8.71
CA LEU A 46 -5.97 10.35 7.67
C LEU A 46 -6.34 9.83 6.28
N VAL A 47 -6.24 8.52 6.08
CA VAL A 47 -6.52 7.84 4.81
C VAL A 47 -7.77 6.95 4.91
N LYS A 48 -8.60 7.13 5.95
CA LYS A 48 -9.86 6.39 6.17
C LYS A 48 -9.69 4.86 6.20
N CYS A 49 -8.53 4.39 6.65
CA CYS A 49 -8.29 2.97 6.88
C CYS A 49 -8.40 2.64 8.37
N GLU A 50 -8.86 1.44 8.66
CA GLU A 50 -8.90 0.89 10.03
C GLU A 50 -8.16 -0.46 10.05
N ILE A 51 -7.40 -0.71 11.10
CA ILE A 51 -6.75 -2.01 11.31
C ILE A 51 -7.79 -3.00 11.83
N ILE A 52 -8.05 -4.06 11.05
CA ILE A 52 -8.94 -5.18 11.39
C ILE A 52 -8.22 -6.19 12.27
N SER A 53 -7.01 -6.58 11.86
CA SER A 53 -6.21 -7.59 12.57
C SER A 53 -4.72 -7.33 12.36
N CYS A 54 -3.92 -7.94 13.23
CA CYS A 54 -2.47 -7.88 13.14
C CYS A 54 -1.83 -9.23 13.44
N THR A 55 -0.67 -9.49 12.85
CA THR A 55 0.22 -10.59 13.22
C THR A 55 1.64 -10.07 13.24
N SER A 56 2.43 -10.57 14.19
CA SER A 56 3.80 -10.13 14.40
C SER A 56 4.77 -11.31 14.28
N SER A 57 5.98 -11.00 13.85
CA SER A 57 7.13 -11.90 13.80
C SER A 57 8.36 -11.23 14.39
N LYS A 58 9.50 -11.91 14.39
CA LYS A 58 10.76 -11.32 14.85
C LYS A 58 11.23 -10.15 13.96
N GLU A 59 10.78 -10.10 12.70
CA GLU A 59 11.30 -9.17 11.69
C GLU A 59 10.27 -8.11 11.25
N MET A 60 8.98 -8.39 11.43
CA MET A 60 7.91 -7.58 10.85
C MET A 60 6.60 -7.71 11.63
N ASP A 61 5.89 -6.59 11.72
CA ASP A 61 4.47 -6.51 12.06
C ASP A 61 3.64 -6.32 10.78
N ALA A 62 2.63 -7.17 10.60
CA ALA A 62 1.72 -7.14 9.46
C ALA A 62 0.30 -6.84 9.93
N TYR A 63 -0.38 -5.96 9.21
CA TYR A 63 -1.72 -5.48 9.54
C TYR A 63 -2.65 -5.67 8.35
N VAL A 64 -3.79 -6.31 8.60
CA VAL A 64 -4.92 -6.33 7.68
C VAL A 64 -5.75 -5.10 7.98
N LEU A 65 -6.00 -4.29 6.96
CA LEU A 65 -6.82 -3.09 7.04
C LEU A 65 -8.19 -3.33 6.39
N SER A 66 -9.15 -2.43 6.62
CA SER A 66 -10.52 -2.48 6.09
C SER A 66 -10.62 -2.80 4.59
N GLU A 67 -9.66 -2.36 3.78
CA GLU A 67 -9.63 -2.59 2.33
C GLU A 67 -8.20 -2.80 1.80
N SER A 68 -7.24 -3.17 2.67
CA SER A 68 -5.83 -2.79 2.46
C SER A 68 -4.87 -3.58 3.37
N SER A 69 -3.56 -3.35 3.24
CA SER A 69 -2.55 -3.92 4.13
C SER A 69 -1.47 -2.91 4.51
N MET A 70 -0.85 -3.12 5.67
CA MET A 70 0.30 -2.34 6.14
C MET A 70 1.32 -3.27 6.77
N PHE A 71 2.60 -3.02 6.52
CA PHE A 71 3.72 -3.77 7.08
C PHE A 71 4.75 -2.83 7.67
N VAL A 72 5.24 -3.18 8.86
CA VAL A 72 6.24 -2.39 9.59
C VAL A 72 7.38 -3.32 9.98
N THR A 73 8.57 -3.09 9.42
CA THR A 73 9.80 -3.72 9.87
C THR A 73 10.57 -2.73 10.75
N LYS A 74 11.84 -3.02 11.03
CA LYS A 74 12.70 -2.13 11.80
C LYS A 74 12.85 -0.74 11.20
N ASP A 75 13.01 -0.64 9.90
CA ASP A 75 13.38 0.57 9.16
C ASP A 75 12.52 0.78 7.89
N ARG A 76 11.65 -0.17 7.55
CA ARG A 76 10.74 -0.08 6.41
C ARG A 76 9.28 -0.01 6.85
N PHE A 77 8.56 0.93 6.24
CA PHE A 77 7.11 1.07 6.35
C PHE A 77 6.48 0.86 4.98
N ILE A 78 5.56 -0.11 4.86
CA ILE A 78 4.78 -0.35 3.64
C ILE A 78 3.30 -0.12 3.95
N LEU A 79 2.64 0.68 3.13
CA LEU A 79 1.19 0.87 3.17
C LEU A 79 0.64 0.69 1.76
N LYS A 80 -0.29 -0.25 1.60
CA LYS A 80 -0.94 -0.53 0.33
C LYS A 80 -2.44 -0.31 0.47
N THR A 81 -3.00 0.59 -0.33
CA THR A 81 -4.43 0.91 -0.26
C THR A 81 -5.13 0.85 -1.61
N CYS A 82 -6.43 0.59 -1.63
CA CYS A 82 -7.23 0.59 -2.86
C CYS A 82 -8.46 1.51 -2.74
N GLY A 83 -9.39 1.40 -3.69
CA GLY A 83 -10.58 2.25 -3.75
C GLY A 83 -10.23 3.71 -4.03
N THR A 84 -10.88 4.61 -3.27
CA THR A 84 -10.69 6.08 -3.39
C THR A 84 -9.86 6.67 -2.25
N THR A 85 -9.13 5.79 -1.54
CA THR A 85 -8.24 6.15 -0.45
C THR A 85 -7.15 7.12 -0.90
N THR A 86 -6.92 8.18 -0.11
CA THR A 86 -5.97 9.25 -0.40
C THR A 86 -4.62 8.98 0.26
N LEU A 87 -3.97 7.88 -0.12
CA LEU A 87 -2.74 7.37 0.51
C LEU A 87 -1.66 8.46 0.75
N LEU A 88 -1.45 9.37 -0.21
CA LEU A 88 -0.39 10.38 -0.09
C LEU A 88 -0.67 11.45 0.99
N ALA A 89 -1.90 11.52 1.49
CA ALA A 89 -2.23 12.36 2.65
C ALA A 89 -1.59 11.85 3.96
N ALA A 90 -1.18 10.58 4.03
CA ALA A 90 -0.50 10.02 5.20
C ALA A 90 0.99 10.34 5.25
N VAL A 91 1.63 10.72 4.13
CA VAL A 91 3.11 10.79 4.05
C VAL A 91 3.68 11.79 5.04
N ASP A 92 3.21 13.04 5.05
CA ASP A 92 3.68 14.07 6.00
C ASP A 92 3.44 13.65 7.46
N GLY A 93 2.28 13.04 7.75
CA GLY A 93 1.97 12.50 9.08
C GLY A 93 2.90 11.36 9.50
N LEU A 94 3.24 10.47 8.57
CA LEU A 94 4.17 9.36 8.79
C LEU A 94 5.57 9.88 9.09
N LEU A 95 6.09 10.81 8.28
CA LEU A 95 7.43 11.39 8.48
C LEU A 95 7.55 12.05 9.86
N LYS A 96 6.53 12.81 10.28
CA LYS A 96 6.47 13.43 11.62
C LYS A 96 6.43 12.38 12.72
N LEU A 97 5.53 11.40 12.59
CA LEU A 97 5.36 10.33 13.57
C LEU A 97 6.66 9.57 13.80
N VAL A 98 7.32 9.16 12.71
CA VAL A 98 8.57 8.40 12.75
C VAL A 98 9.69 9.22 13.40
N LYS A 99 9.83 10.49 13.04
CA LYS A 99 10.80 11.38 13.66
C LYS A 99 10.56 11.59 15.15
N GLU A 100 9.32 11.82 15.56
CA GLU A 100 8.98 12.13 16.96
C GLU A 100 9.03 10.92 17.88
N LYS A 101 8.57 9.75 17.42
CA LYS A 101 8.42 8.55 18.25
C LYS A 101 9.61 7.61 18.19
N VAL A 102 10.24 7.52 17.03
CA VAL A 102 11.33 6.57 16.77
C VAL A 102 12.67 7.29 16.76
N GLY A 103 12.69 8.52 16.23
CA GLY A 103 13.89 9.34 16.10
C GLY A 103 14.63 9.15 14.78
N TYR A 104 14.05 8.42 13.82
CA TYR A 104 14.55 8.42 12.44
C TYR A 104 14.23 9.77 11.79
N ASP A 105 15.26 10.50 11.42
CA ASP A 105 15.16 11.87 10.90
C ASP A 105 15.48 11.98 9.41
N MET A 106 15.85 10.87 8.77
CA MET A 106 16.13 10.79 7.34
C MET A 106 15.31 9.69 6.67
N VAL A 107 14.87 9.96 5.44
CA VAL A 107 14.34 8.95 4.52
C VAL A 107 15.49 8.51 3.64
N MET A 108 15.81 7.22 3.68
CA MET A 108 16.82 6.63 2.78
C MET A 108 16.26 6.51 1.36
N ASP A 109 15.03 6.03 1.26
CA ASP A 109 14.36 5.81 -0.01
C ASP A 109 12.85 5.82 0.19
N ILE A 110 12.13 6.14 -0.88
CA ILE A 110 10.68 6.04 -0.96
C ILE A 110 10.32 5.46 -2.32
N PHE A 111 9.37 4.54 -2.33
CA PHE A 111 8.75 4.04 -3.54
C PHE A 111 7.25 4.28 -3.41
N TYR A 112 6.74 5.23 -4.19
CA TYR A 112 5.32 5.37 -4.41
C TYR A 112 4.98 4.85 -5.79
N SER A 113 4.10 3.86 -5.86
CA SER A 113 3.77 3.23 -7.14
C SER A 113 2.33 2.80 -7.24
N ARG A 114 1.86 2.68 -8.48
CA ARG A 114 0.55 2.14 -8.83
C ARG A 114 0.45 1.84 -10.31
N LYS A 115 -0.42 0.90 -10.67
CA LYS A 115 -0.90 0.81 -12.05
C LYS A 115 -1.81 2.02 -12.38
N ASN A 116 -1.98 2.34 -13.65
CA ASN A 116 -3.05 3.23 -14.08
C ASN A 116 -4.44 2.74 -13.63
N PHE A 117 -5.24 3.67 -13.10
CA PHE A 117 -6.59 3.42 -12.62
C PHE A 117 -7.55 3.06 -13.76
N SER A 118 -8.60 2.32 -13.42
CA SER A 118 -9.69 2.03 -14.35
C SER A 118 -10.58 3.26 -14.54
N ARG A 119 -10.80 4.04 -13.47
CA ARG A 119 -11.54 5.31 -13.47
C ARG A 119 -10.81 6.40 -12.70
N PRO A 120 -9.76 7.01 -13.29
CA PRO A 120 -8.97 8.06 -12.63
C PRO A 120 -9.83 9.25 -12.15
N GLU A 121 -10.91 9.58 -12.87
CA GLU A 121 -11.83 10.68 -12.57
C GLU A 121 -12.60 10.51 -11.25
N LEU A 122 -12.68 9.29 -10.72
CA LEU A 122 -13.32 8.99 -9.43
C LEU A 122 -12.34 9.09 -8.25
N GLN A 123 -11.04 9.27 -8.51
CA GLN A 123 -10.06 9.47 -7.46
C GLN A 123 -10.13 10.89 -6.90
N HIS A 124 -9.65 11.07 -5.67
CA HIS A 124 -9.72 12.33 -4.95
C HIS A 124 -8.38 13.08 -4.93
N GLY A 125 -8.45 14.41 -5.04
CA GLY A 125 -7.31 15.30 -4.83
C GLY A 125 -6.12 14.98 -5.72
N VAL A 126 -4.94 14.79 -5.10
CA VAL A 126 -3.70 14.51 -5.83
C VAL A 126 -3.77 13.24 -6.66
N HIS A 127 -4.60 12.26 -6.27
CA HIS A 127 -4.66 10.95 -6.91
C HIS A 127 -5.43 10.88 -8.23
N GLN A 128 -5.93 12.00 -8.76
CA GLN A 128 -6.65 12.03 -10.04
C GLN A 128 -5.75 11.73 -11.24
N ASN A 129 -4.45 12.02 -11.15
CA ASN A 129 -3.48 11.72 -12.17
C ASN A 129 -2.07 11.64 -11.54
N PHE A 130 -1.12 11.05 -12.27
CA PHE A 130 0.22 10.83 -11.74
C PHE A 130 1.03 12.12 -11.59
N GLU A 131 0.82 13.11 -12.47
CA GLU A 131 1.50 14.41 -12.39
C GLU A 131 1.23 15.12 -11.07
N ASN A 132 -0.02 15.13 -10.61
CA ASN A 132 -0.41 15.71 -9.32
C ASN A 132 0.22 14.95 -8.13
N GLU A 133 0.35 13.62 -8.23
CA GLU A 133 0.99 12.80 -7.19
C GLU A 133 2.49 13.12 -7.08
N VAL A 134 3.17 13.26 -8.22
CA VAL A 134 4.57 13.67 -8.32
C VAL A 134 4.75 15.06 -7.73
N GLN A 135 3.98 16.06 -8.18
CA GLN A 135 4.08 17.43 -7.66
C GLN A 135 3.88 17.53 -6.15
N HIS A 136 2.98 16.71 -5.59
CA HIS A 136 2.80 16.64 -4.14
C HIS A 136 4.04 16.05 -3.44
N LEU A 137 4.59 14.96 -3.96
CA LEU A 137 5.77 14.30 -3.40
C LEU A 137 7.03 15.18 -3.53
N ASP A 138 7.18 15.94 -4.61
CA ASP A 138 8.28 16.89 -4.81
C ASP A 138 8.28 18.01 -3.75
N THR A 139 7.14 18.32 -3.14
CA THR A 139 7.10 19.27 -2.01
C THR A 139 7.75 18.73 -0.74
N LEU A 140 7.89 17.40 -0.64
CA LEU A 140 8.43 16.70 0.52
C LEU A 140 9.86 16.20 0.26
N PHE A 141 10.17 15.84 -0.99
CA PHE A 141 11.44 15.22 -1.37
C PHE A 141 12.07 15.96 -2.57
N PRO A 142 13.18 16.69 -2.38
CA PRO A 142 13.76 17.53 -3.43
C PRO A 142 14.41 16.76 -4.59
N ASN A 143 14.83 15.51 -4.36
CA ASN A 143 15.50 14.66 -5.35
C ASN A 143 14.55 13.60 -5.93
N GLY A 144 13.28 13.96 -6.11
CA GLY A 144 12.26 13.09 -6.68
C GLY A 144 12.53 12.72 -8.14
N SER A 145 12.25 11.47 -8.48
CA SER A 145 12.28 10.94 -9.84
C SER A 145 11.04 10.11 -10.13
N ALA A 146 10.37 10.42 -11.25
CA ALA A 146 9.13 9.80 -11.65
C ALA A 146 9.26 9.05 -12.98
N TYR A 147 8.68 7.86 -13.05
CA TYR A 147 8.77 6.95 -14.19
C TYR A 147 7.39 6.42 -14.56
N THR A 148 7.20 6.21 -15.87
CA THR A 148 6.07 5.43 -16.39
C THR A 148 6.60 4.23 -17.16
N LEU A 149 6.26 3.04 -16.68
CA LEU A 149 6.68 1.77 -17.24
C LEU A 149 5.52 1.15 -18.02
N GLY A 150 5.78 0.73 -19.25
CA GLY A 150 4.76 0.13 -20.13
C GLY A 150 4.15 1.12 -21.13
N ARG A 151 2.90 0.88 -21.53
CA ARG A 151 2.26 1.64 -22.62
C ARG A 151 1.30 2.67 -22.03
N ILE A 152 1.66 3.95 -22.12
CA ILE A 152 0.87 5.07 -21.59
C ILE A 152 -0.58 5.06 -22.08
N ASN A 153 -0.83 4.60 -23.31
CA ASN A 153 -2.16 4.50 -23.89
C ASN A 153 -2.91 3.19 -23.59
N ARG A 154 -2.37 2.33 -22.72
CA ARG A 154 -2.97 1.06 -22.27
C ARG A 154 -2.65 0.84 -20.79
N ASP A 155 -2.10 -0.32 -20.45
CA ASP A 155 -1.60 -0.64 -19.13
C ASP A 155 -0.19 -0.08 -18.97
N CYS A 156 -0.05 0.77 -17.97
CA CYS A 156 1.22 1.27 -17.51
C CYS A 156 1.26 1.29 -15.99
N TRP A 157 2.47 1.29 -15.47
CA TRP A 157 2.75 1.38 -14.05
C TRP A 157 3.56 2.63 -13.78
N TYR A 158 3.13 3.39 -12.78
CA TYR A 158 3.73 4.63 -12.37
C TYR A 158 4.59 4.39 -11.13
N LEU A 159 5.75 5.03 -11.10
CA LEU A 159 6.69 4.96 -9.99
C LEU A 159 7.26 6.32 -9.70
N TYR A 160 7.25 6.72 -8.44
CA TYR A 160 8.02 7.82 -7.91
C TYR A 160 9.02 7.26 -6.89
N THR A 161 10.27 7.71 -6.97
CA THR A 161 11.36 7.35 -6.06
C THR A 161 12.39 8.48 -5.94
N LEU A 162 13.45 8.29 -5.16
CA LEU A 162 14.54 9.26 -5.04
C LEU A 162 15.70 8.91 -5.98
N ASP A 163 16.35 9.92 -6.54
CA ASP A 163 17.60 9.78 -7.31
C ASP A 163 18.83 9.89 -6.38
N ASP A 164 18.86 9.09 -5.32
CA ASP A 164 19.91 9.05 -4.31
C ASP A 164 20.49 7.63 -4.16
N GLU A 165 21.57 7.46 -3.39
CA GLU A 165 22.05 6.12 -3.02
C GLU A 165 21.01 5.43 -2.11
N GLY A 166 20.22 4.53 -2.70
CA GLY A 166 19.15 3.82 -2.01
C GLY A 166 19.63 2.71 -1.07
N VAL A 167 18.75 1.73 -0.87
CA VAL A 167 18.99 0.61 0.07
C VAL A 167 20.16 -0.27 -0.40
N SER A 168 21.18 -0.43 0.46
CA SER A 168 22.44 -1.12 0.11
C SER A 168 22.46 -2.62 0.45
N HIS A 169 21.41 -3.13 1.11
CA HIS A 169 21.29 -4.55 1.44
C HIS A 169 20.39 -5.29 0.43
N PRO A 170 20.50 -6.63 0.33
CA PRO A 170 19.69 -7.40 -0.62
C PRO A 170 18.20 -7.26 -0.31
N ASP A 171 17.45 -6.66 -1.23
CA ASP A 171 16.00 -6.54 -1.17
C ASP A 171 15.41 -6.78 -2.56
N GLN A 172 14.21 -7.37 -2.58
CA GLN A 172 13.47 -7.60 -3.81
C GLN A 172 11.96 -7.62 -3.55
N THR A 173 11.22 -6.93 -4.39
CA THR A 173 9.75 -6.88 -4.37
C THR A 173 9.21 -7.38 -5.69
N PHE A 174 8.26 -8.33 -5.63
CA PHE A 174 7.55 -8.86 -6.79
C PHE A 174 6.05 -8.59 -6.64
N GLU A 175 5.47 -7.89 -7.61
CA GLU A 175 4.03 -7.64 -7.68
C GLU A 175 3.41 -8.35 -8.90
N LEU A 176 2.45 -9.24 -8.64
CA LEU A 176 1.62 -9.85 -9.67
C LEU A 176 0.22 -9.22 -9.64
N LEU A 177 -0.02 -8.29 -10.55
CA LEU A 177 -1.30 -7.60 -10.67
C LEU A 177 -2.15 -8.27 -11.76
N MET A 178 -3.39 -8.67 -11.43
CA MET A 178 -4.23 -9.51 -12.29
C MET A 178 -5.61 -8.88 -12.54
N TRP A 179 -6.09 -8.95 -13.78
CA TRP A 179 -7.41 -8.50 -14.21
C TRP A 179 -8.16 -9.61 -14.93
N ASP A 180 -9.49 -9.44 -15.07
CA ASP A 180 -10.37 -10.37 -15.79
C ASP A 180 -10.26 -11.81 -15.30
N MET A 181 -10.18 -11.95 -13.97
CA MET A 181 -10.06 -13.23 -13.27
C MET A 181 -11.25 -14.14 -13.60
N CYS A 182 -10.99 -15.46 -13.66
CA CYS A 182 -12.02 -16.47 -13.94
C CYS A 182 -13.20 -16.34 -12.96
N PRO A 183 -14.44 -16.07 -13.43
CA PRO A 183 -15.59 -15.86 -12.54
C PRO A 183 -15.86 -17.05 -11.61
N GLU A 184 -15.70 -18.28 -12.10
CA GLU A 184 -15.88 -19.49 -11.28
C GLU A 184 -14.87 -19.58 -10.13
N LYS A 185 -13.64 -19.11 -10.34
CA LYS A 185 -12.62 -19.05 -9.27
C LYS A 185 -12.92 -17.92 -8.28
N MET A 186 -13.44 -16.79 -8.76
CA MET A 186 -13.80 -15.65 -7.90
C MET A 186 -14.96 -15.93 -6.95
N LYS A 187 -15.84 -16.87 -7.28
CA LYS A 187 -16.92 -17.31 -6.37
C LYS A 187 -16.41 -17.75 -5.00
N ILE A 188 -15.19 -18.30 -4.90
CA ILE A 188 -14.57 -18.73 -3.64
C ILE A 188 -14.50 -17.58 -2.62
N PHE A 189 -14.33 -16.34 -3.07
CA PHE A 189 -14.18 -15.17 -2.20
C PHE A 189 -15.52 -14.49 -1.86
N THR A 190 -16.65 -15.16 -2.11
CA THR A 190 -17.98 -14.67 -1.74
C THR A 190 -18.49 -15.37 -0.47
N LYS A 191 -19.37 -14.70 0.27
CA LYS A 191 -20.06 -15.29 1.42
C LYS A 191 -21.01 -16.43 1.06
N GLU A 192 -21.32 -16.63 -0.22
CA GLU A 192 -22.10 -17.78 -0.68
C GLU A 192 -21.27 -19.08 -0.64
N VAL A 193 -19.97 -18.99 -0.90
CA VAL A 193 -19.08 -20.15 -1.03
C VAL A 193 -18.21 -20.38 0.18
N CYS A 194 -17.71 -19.33 0.83
CA CYS A 194 -16.87 -19.42 2.02
C CYS A 194 -17.34 -18.42 3.08
N GLN A 195 -17.55 -18.89 4.31
CA GLN A 195 -18.01 -18.04 5.41
C GLN A 195 -16.86 -17.29 6.08
N THR A 196 -15.66 -17.85 6.02
CA THR A 196 -14.47 -17.36 6.73
C THR A 196 -13.26 -17.20 5.82
N GLY A 197 -12.33 -16.33 6.22
CA GLY A 197 -11.05 -16.15 5.52
C GLY A 197 -10.22 -17.43 5.42
N PRO A 198 -9.99 -18.18 6.53
CA PRO A 198 -9.24 -19.43 6.49
C PRO A 198 -9.80 -20.48 5.53
N GLU A 199 -11.13 -20.60 5.45
CA GLU A 199 -11.80 -21.49 4.50
C GLU A 199 -11.50 -21.08 3.05
N ALA A 200 -11.63 -19.78 2.73
CA ALA A 200 -11.32 -19.26 1.41
C ALA A 200 -9.84 -19.46 1.05
N SER A 201 -8.92 -19.23 1.99
CA SER A 201 -7.48 -19.43 1.79
C SER A 201 -7.15 -20.89 1.47
N GLN A 202 -7.75 -21.84 2.19
CA GLN A 202 -7.53 -23.28 1.94
C GLN A 202 -8.13 -23.70 0.58
N LYS A 203 -9.35 -23.27 0.28
CA LYS A 203 -10.08 -23.69 -0.93
C LYS A 203 -9.53 -23.08 -2.22
N SER A 204 -8.99 -21.87 -2.15
CA SER A 204 -8.35 -21.20 -3.27
C SER A 204 -6.92 -21.70 -3.54
N GLY A 205 -6.29 -22.37 -2.57
CA GLY A 205 -4.89 -22.79 -2.63
C GLY A 205 -3.90 -21.67 -2.28
N ILE A 206 -4.37 -20.53 -1.76
CA ILE A 206 -3.49 -19.41 -1.34
C ILE A 206 -2.49 -19.87 -0.27
N VAL A 207 -2.90 -20.77 0.62
CA VAL A 207 -2.04 -21.34 1.67
C VAL A 207 -0.81 -22.06 1.14
N ASP A 208 -0.81 -22.48 -0.12
CA ASP A 208 0.25 -23.27 -0.74
C ASP A 208 1.19 -22.42 -1.64
N ILE A 209 0.90 -21.13 -1.85
CA ILE A 209 1.71 -20.26 -2.74
C ILE A 209 3.11 -20.04 -2.16
N ILE A 210 3.20 -19.78 -0.85
CA ILE A 210 4.47 -19.67 -0.12
C ILE A 210 4.40 -20.61 1.09
N PRO A 211 4.93 -21.85 0.99
CA PRO A 211 4.86 -22.82 2.06
C PRO A 211 5.51 -22.32 3.36
N GLY A 212 4.87 -22.60 4.50
CA GLY A 212 5.39 -22.25 5.83
C GLY A 212 5.05 -20.83 6.29
N MET A 213 4.30 -20.05 5.51
CA MET A 213 3.79 -18.75 5.94
C MET A 213 2.65 -18.87 6.93
N LYS A 214 2.67 -17.99 7.93
CA LYS A 214 1.55 -17.79 8.86
C LYS A 214 0.56 -16.83 8.21
N ILE A 215 -0.65 -17.30 7.93
CA ILE A 215 -1.76 -16.57 7.31
C ILE A 215 -2.90 -16.44 8.33
#